data_AF-A0A5S4UCS2-F1
#
_entry.id   AF-A0A5S4UCS2-F1
#
_cell.length_a   1.000
_cell.length_b   1.000
_cell.length_c   1.000
_cell.angle_alpha   90.00
_cell.angle_beta   90.00
_cell.angle_gamma   90.00
#
_symmetry.space_group_name_H-M   'P 1'
#
loop_
_entity.id
_entity.type
_entity.pdbx_description
1 polymer ?
#
loop_
_entity_poly.entity_id
_entity_poly.type
_entity_poly.pdbx_seq_one_letter_code
_entity_poly.pdbx_strand_id
1 'polypeptide(L)' 'MSKPVRPEDYRRIFEETPGGQQVLEELTRRFGGAVYVKGGPEGDRQTCFNAGQRDVLDFILRRLNEADGVNDDVEA' A
#
# COMPACT_ATOMS: atom_id res chain seq x y z
N MET A 1 27.34 3.60 2.69
CA MET A 1 26.32 2.77 2.02
C MET A 1 25.24 2.44 3.04
N SER A 2 23.96 2.69 2.75
CA SER A 2 22.86 2.27 3.66
C SER A 2 22.55 0.78 3.45
N LYS A 3 22.02 0.12 4.49
CA LYS A 3 21.53 -1.26 4.36
C LYS A 3 20.37 -1.33 3.36
N PRO A 4 20.19 -2.46 2.64
CA PRO A 4 18.99 -2.68 1.84
C PRO A 4 17.74 -2.72 2.74
N VAL A 5 16.62 -2.19 2.24
CA VAL A 5 15.33 -2.20 2.94
C VAL A 5 14.66 -3.57 2.72
N ARG A 6 14.21 -4.19 3.80
CA ARG A 6 13.59 -5.54 3.81
C ARG A 6 12.12 -5.48 4.28
N PRO A 7 11.30 -6.53 4.11
CA PRO A 7 9.91 -6.53 4.58
C PRO A 7 9.82 -6.18 6.07
N GLU A 8 10.74 -6.71 6.88
CA GLU A 8 10.74 -6.49 8.33
C GLU A 8 10.99 -5.02 8.71
N ASP A 9 11.57 -4.21 7.82
CA ASP A 9 11.72 -2.77 8.06
C ASP A 9 10.36 -2.05 7.97
N TYR A 10 9.46 -2.51 7.10
CA TYR A 10 8.09 -1.98 7.01
C TYR A 10 7.29 -2.36 8.25
N ARG A 11 7.35 -3.62 8.69
CA ARG A 11 6.68 -4.06 9.93
C ARG A 11 7.15 -3.27 11.14
N ARG A 12 8.48 -3.09 11.27
CA ARG A 12 9.05 -2.29 12.34
C ARG A 12 8.51 -0.85 12.36
N ILE A 13 8.34 -0.22 11.20
CA ILE A 13 7.87 1.17 11.09
C ILE A 13 6.36 1.28 11.34
N PHE A 14 5.56 0.42 10.72
CA PHE A 14 4.10 0.57 10.72
C PHE A 14 3.40 -0.17 11.85
N GLU A 15 4.01 -1.18 12.45
CA GLU A 15 3.37 -2.01 13.50
C GLU A 15 4.09 -1.95 14.84
N GLU A 16 5.44 -1.94 14.85
CA GLU A 16 6.22 -1.98 16.10
C GLU A 16 6.55 -0.57 16.66
N THR A 17 6.54 0.46 15.81
CA THR A 17 6.85 1.84 16.22
C THR A 17 5.60 2.55 16.75
N PRO A 18 5.66 3.24 17.90
CA PRO A 18 4.53 4.04 18.39
C PRO A 18 4.06 5.06 17.35
N GLY A 19 2.76 5.05 17.04
CA GLY A 19 2.19 5.92 15.99
C GLY A 19 2.14 5.28 14.60
N GLY A 20 2.86 4.18 14.36
CA GLY A 20 2.96 3.55 13.04
C GLY A 20 1.60 3.11 12.49
N GLN A 21 0.79 2.45 13.33
CA GLN A 21 -0.53 1.97 12.92
C GLN A 21 -1.46 3.13 12.57
N GLN A 22 -1.43 4.22 13.34
CA GLN A 22 -2.25 5.41 13.07
C GLN A 22 -1.86 6.06 11.74
N VAL A 23 -0.58 6.05 11.37
CA VAL A 23 -0.12 6.51 10.06
C VAL A 23 -0.62 5.57 8.96
N LEU A 24 -0.53 4.25 9.14
CA LEU A 24 -1.02 3.28 8.16
C LEU A 24 -2.54 3.41 7.93
N GLU A 25 -3.31 3.60 9.00
CA GLU A 25 -4.75 3.87 8.95
C GLU A 25 -5.05 5.16 8.17
N GLU A 26 -4.27 6.23 8.40
CA GLU A 26 -4.43 7.48 7.67
C GLU A 26 -4.14 7.34 6.18
N LEU A 27 -3.06 6.62 5.82
CA LEU A 27 -2.73 6.32 4.43
C LEU A 27 -3.85 5.50 3.77
N THR A 28 -4.38 4.51 4.48
CA THR A 28 -5.48 3.67 4.01
C THR A 28 -6.74 4.50 3.76
N ARG A 29 -7.08 5.42 4.67
CA ARG A 29 -8.22 6.32 4.51
C ARG A 29 -8.08 7.27 3.32
N ARG A 30 -6.85 7.76 3.05
CA ARG A 30 -6.59 8.71 1.96
C ARG A 30 -6.47 8.05 0.60
N PHE A 31 -5.85 6.88 0.53
CA PHE A 31 -5.41 6.27 -0.74
C PHE A 31 -6.03 4.89 -1.01
N GLY A 32 -6.76 4.33 -0.04
CA GLY A 32 -7.39 3.02 -0.16
C GLY A 32 -8.77 3.02 -0.81
N GLY A 33 -9.28 4.18 -1.22
CA GLY A 33 -10.62 4.34 -1.81
C GLY A 33 -10.80 3.65 -3.17
N ALA A 34 -12.01 3.73 -3.71
CA ALA A 34 -12.33 3.15 -5.02
C ALA A 34 -11.47 3.77 -6.12
N VAL A 35 -10.79 2.90 -6.88
CA VAL A 35 -9.93 3.32 -7.99
C VAL A 35 -10.76 3.83 -9.16
N TYR A 36 -11.83 3.12 -9.51
CA TYR A 36 -12.65 3.45 -10.67
C TYR A 36 -13.51 4.70 -10.44
N VAL A 37 -13.45 5.62 -11.41
CA VAL A 37 -14.31 6.81 -11.47
C VAL A 37 -15.08 6.80 -12.79
N LYS A 38 -16.41 6.85 -12.68
CA LYS A 38 -17.30 6.90 -13.85
C LYS A 38 -17.12 8.23 -14.59
N GLY A 39 -16.92 8.15 -15.90
CA GLY A 39 -16.85 9.31 -16.79
C GLY A 39 -16.37 8.89 -18.17
N GLY A 40 -16.32 9.84 -19.11
CA GLY A 40 -15.57 9.67 -20.35
C GLY A 40 -14.06 9.84 -20.10
N PRO A 41 -13.30 10.47 -21.02
CA PRO A 41 -11.84 10.60 -20.89
C PRO A 41 -11.34 11.20 -19.57
N GLU A 42 -12.07 12.13 -18.95
CA GLU A 42 -11.69 12.68 -17.64
C GLU A 42 -11.87 11.68 -16.49
N GLY A 43 -12.87 10.78 -16.58
CA GLY A 43 -13.06 9.69 -15.63
C GLY A 43 -11.93 8.65 -15.71
N ASP A 44 -11.47 8.36 -16.93
CA ASP A 44 -10.32 7.47 -17.15
C ASP A 44 -9.04 8.05 -16.53
N ARG A 45 -8.79 9.35 -16.70
CA ARG A 45 -7.64 10.03 -16.08
C ARG A 45 -7.68 9.96 -14.56
N GLN A 46 -8.85 10.22 -13.96
CA GLN A 46 -8.99 10.13 -12.51
C GLN A 46 -8.83 8.69 -12.01
N THR A 47 -9.32 7.71 -12.78
CA THR A 47 -9.14 6.29 -12.48
C THR A 47 -7.66 5.92 -12.46
N CYS A 48 -6.90 6.32 -13.48
CA CYS A 48 -5.45 6.09 -13.52
C CYS A 48 -4.72 6.75 -12.35
N PHE A 49 -5.11 7.97 -11.98
CA PHE A 49 -4.55 8.67 -10.82
C PHE A 49 -4.81 7.91 -9.52
N ASN A 50 -6.06 7.50 -9.28
CA ASN A 50 -6.43 6.75 -8.07
C ASN A 50 -5.72 5.38 -8.02
N ALA A 51 -5.57 4.72 -9.18
CA ALA A 51 -4.85 3.44 -9.29
C ALA A 51 -3.39 3.59 -8.85
N GLY A 52 -2.71 4.64 -9.31
CA GLY A 52 -1.33 4.92 -8.91
C GLY A 52 -1.17 5.21 -7.42
N GLN A 53 -2.13 5.90 -6.81
CA GLN A 53 -2.12 6.11 -5.35
C GLN A 53 -2.35 4.80 -4.58
N ARG A 54 -3.29 3.98 -5.05
CA ARG A 54 -3.60 2.69 -4.45
C ARG A 54 -2.43 1.71 -4.52
N ASP A 55 -1.69 1.69 -5.63
CA ASP A 55 -0.54 0.79 -5.84
C ASP A 55 0.57 1.01 -4.78
N VAL A 56 0.81 2.25 -4.35
CA VAL A 56 1.76 2.55 -3.28
C VAL A 56 1.30 1.97 -1.93
N LEU A 57 0.00 2.08 -1.62
CA LEU A 57 -0.57 1.50 -0.41
C LEU A 57 -0.49 -0.02 -0.46
N ASP A 58 -0.88 -0.63 -1.58
CA ASP A 58 -0.83 -2.08 -1.78
C ASP A 58 0.62 -2.60 -1.71
N PHE A 59 1.60 -1.84 -2.20
CA PHE A 59 3.01 -2.17 -2.01
C PHE A 59 3.38 -2.24 -0.53
N ILE A 60 3.01 -1.25 0.28
CA ILE A 60 3.30 -1.25 1.72
C ILE A 60 2.66 -2.47 2.40
N LEU A 61 1.37 -2.71 2.12
CA LEU A 61 0.62 -3.84 2.70
C LEU A 61 1.24 -5.19 2.33
N ARG A 62 1.68 -5.35 1.07
CA ARG A 62 2.40 -6.56 0.64
C ARG A 62 3.72 -6.75 1.42
N ARG A 63 4.48 -5.69 1.68
CA ARG A 63 5.71 -5.79 2.50
C ARG A 63 5.42 -6.18 3.94
N LEU A 64 4.29 -5.77 4.50
CA LEU A 64 3.85 -6.22 5.82
C LEU A 64 3.47 -7.71 5.79
N ASN A 65 2.66 -8.13 4.82
CA ASN A 65 2.29 -9.53 4.64
C ASN A 65 3.52 -10.44 4.47
N GLU A 66 4.49 -10.05 3.63
CA GLU A 66 5.74 -10.77 3.45
C GLU A 66 6.55 -10.88 4.76
N ALA A 67 6.56 -9.83 5.59
CA ALA A 67 7.24 -9.83 6.89
C ALA A 67 6.60 -10.79 7.90
N ASP A 68 5.31 -11.05 7.74
CA ASP A 68 4.54 -12.01 8.54
C ASP A 68 4.54 -13.42 7.95
N GLY A 69 5.28 -13.63 6.85
CA GLY A 69 5.41 -14.92 6.18
C GLY A 69 4.21 -15.29 5.30
N VAL A 70 3.34 -14.33 5.00
CA VAL A 70 2.25 -14.49 4.03
C VAL A 70 2.78 -14.10 2.65
N ASN A 71 3.04 -15.10 1.81
CA ASN A 71 3.27 -14.90 0.39
C ASN A 71 1.94 -15.11 -0.35
N ASP A 72 1.53 -14.13 -1.15
CA ASP A 72 0.42 -14.27 -2.12
C ASP A 72 0.87 -15.16 -3.29
N ASP A 73 1.20 -16.42 -3.00
CA ASP A 73 1.39 -17.47 -3.99
C ASP A 73 0.00 -17.94 -4.43
N VAL A 74 -0.77 -17.07 -5.10
CA VAL A 74 -1.92 -17.52 -5.88
C VAL A 74 -1.34 -18.14 -7.15
N GLU A 75 -1.21 -19.46 -7.17
CA GLU A 75 -0.87 -20.19 -8.40
C GLU A 75 -1.80 -19.72 -9.53
N ALA A 76 -1.18 -19.24 -10.62
CA ALA A 76 -1.84 -18.72 -11.81
C ALA A 76 -2.49 -19.81 -12.66
#